data_AF-A0A409YCV6-F1
#
_entry.id   AF-A0A409YCV6-F1
#
_cell.length_a   1.000
_cell.length_b   1.000
_cell.length_c   1.000
_cell.angle_alpha   90.00
_cell.angle_beta   90.00
_cell.angle_gamma   90.00
#
_symmetry.space_group_name_H-M   'P 1'
#
loop_
_entity.id
_entity.type
_entity.pdbx_description
1 polymer ?
#
loop_
_entity_poly.entity_id
_entity_poly.type
_entity_poly.pdbx_seq_one_letter_code
_entity_poly.pdbx_strand_id
1 'polypeptide(L)'
;MSPAYHSLAFSTILEIEIELLPYFSTLQLVRWSRVCRRAQQGVQRFIAVAYSLERHLQLYGLQSNDVMSFRYLQRRTGMVISGLSGLQFLARVPIEGPPLTLVVELWYMLHIVDWLQNRSYRVVSTNEFRSTVPFGMAKHPVRRLFRHRHGLCIVMMQKNEHQVQLVGGNQAAAGIVLNYENTAVQNLITHEKAYCLFPKETLEEFVAHEYHPAGISTSPDVGSIWSLPLEEAGWRSGY
;
A
#
# COMPACT_ATOMS: atom_id res chain seq x y z
N MET A 1 46.24 -23.88 9.70
CA MET A 1 45.42 -23.13 8.72
C MET A 1 45.38 -21.67 9.15
N SER A 2 45.77 -20.74 8.27
CA SER A 2 46.01 -19.33 8.61
C SER A 2 44.71 -18.52 8.75
N PRO A 3 44.58 -17.63 9.75
CA PRO A 3 43.38 -16.80 9.98
C PRO A 3 43.00 -15.87 8.82
N ALA A 4 43.93 -15.57 7.90
CA ALA A 4 43.67 -14.74 6.73
C ALA A 4 42.70 -15.39 5.71
N TYR A 5 42.68 -16.73 5.61
CA TYR A 5 41.78 -17.45 4.69
C TYR A 5 40.32 -17.41 5.15
N HIS A 6 40.07 -17.38 6.46
CA HIS A 6 38.71 -17.23 6.99
C HIS A 6 38.15 -15.83 6.71
N SER A 7 38.99 -14.78 6.75
CA SER A 7 38.56 -13.40 6.50
C SER A 7 38.16 -13.16 5.04
N LEU A 8 38.93 -13.67 4.07
CA LEU A 8 38.62 -13.52 2.64
C LEU A 8 37.37 -14.32 2.23
N ALA A 9 37.22 -15.55 2.71
CA ALA A 9 35.99 -16.32 2.46
C ALA A 9 34.75 -15.63 3.08
N PHE A 10 34.92 -14.93 4.20
CA PHE A 10 33.83 -14.22 4.87
C PHE A 10 33.32 -13.00 4.10
N SER A 11 34.20 -12.24 3.43
CA SER A 11 33.82 -11.08 2.62
C SER A 11 33.11 -11.50 1.34
N THR A 12 33.60 -12.53 0.66
CA THR A 12 32.99 -13.03 -0.59
C THR A 12 31.58 -13.59 -0.37
N ILE A 13 31.34 -14.30 0.75
CA ILE A 13 30.00 -14.79 1.07
C ILE A 13 29.03 -13.65 1.44
N LEU A 14 29.54 -12.55 2.02
CA LEU A 14 28.74 -11.34 2.32
C LEU A 14 28.30 -10.64 1.03
N GLU A 15 29.19 -10.57 0.04
CA GLU A 15 28.90 -10.00 -1.28
C GLU A 15 27.86 -10.84 -2.03
N ILE A 16 27.99 -12.17 -2.01
CA ILE A 16 27.03 -13.08 -2.64
C ILE A 16 25.63 -12.96 -2.01
N GLU A 17 25.52 -12.83 -0.68
CA GLU A 17 24.22 -12.66 -0.02
C GLU A 17 23.52 -11.35 -0.43
N ILE A 18 24.26 -10.25 -0.62
CA ILE A 18 23.69 -8.97 -1.05
C ILE A 18 23.08 -9.08 -2.45
N GLU A 19 23.73 -9.80 -3.34
CA GLU A 19 23.28 -10.00 -4.73
C GLU A 19 22.15 -11.04 -4.84
N LEU A 20 22.12 -12.06 -3.98
CA LEU A 20 21.13 -13.14 -4.07
C LEU A 20 19.78 -12.82 -3.42
N LEU A 21 19.79 -12.18 -2.24
CA LEU A 21 18.56 -11.94 -1.47
C LEU A 21 17.47 -11.14 -2.21
N PRO A 22 17.79 -10.18 -3.10
CA PRO A 22 16.80 -9.51 -3.95
C PRO A 22 15.95 -10.46 -4.80
N TYR A 23 16.50 -11.60 -5.22
CA TYR A 23 15.82 -12.58 -6.07
C TYR A 23 15.02 -13.62 -5.30
N PHE A 24 15.12 -13.63 -3.96
CA PHE A 24 14.39 -14.59 -3.15
C PHE A 24 12.94 -14.15 -2.99
N SER A 25 11.99 -15.07 -3.14
CA SER A 25 10.60 -14.87 -2.72
C SER A 25 10.50 -14.64 -1.21
N THR A 26 9.32 -14.22 -0.73
CA THR A 26 9.11 -13.98 0.70
C THR A 26 9.33 -15.27 1.50
N LEU A 27 8.82 -16.40 1.00
CA LEU A 27 8.99 -17.72 1.59
C LEU A 27 10.47 -18.15 1.58
N GLN A 28 11.19 -17.90 0.49
CA GLN A 28 12.61 -18.23 0.38
C GLN A 28 13.44 -17.44 1.40
N LEU A 29 13.14 -16.17 1.64
CA LEU A 29 13.79 -15.37 2.67
C LEU A 29 13.53 -15.91 4.08
N VAL A 30 12.27 -16.28 4.37
CA VAL A 30 11.92 -16.90 5.66
C VAL A 30 12.69 -18.20 5.85
N ARG A 31 12.73 -19.07 4.83
CA ARG A 31 13.50 -20.33 4.87
C ARG A 31 14.99 -20.08 5.05
N TRP A 32 15.57 -19.15 4.28
CA TRP A 32 16.98 -18.79 4.37
C TRP A 32 17.35 -18.25 5.76
N SER A 33 16.50 -17.40 6.34
CA SER A 33 16.72 -16.84 7.69
C SER A 33 16.79 -17.90 8.79
N ARG A 34 16.25 -19.11 8.54
CA ARG A 34 16.23 -20.22 9.50
C ARG A 34 17.41 -21.18 9.36
N VAL A 35 18.24 -21.03 8.31
CA VAL A 35 19.39 -21.91 8.07
C VAL A 35 20.45 -21.74 9.16
N CYS A 36 20.80 -20.49 9.48
CA CYS A 36 21.76 -20.16 10.55
C CYS A 36 21.62 -18.71 11.02
N ARG A 37 22.27 -18.36 12.15
CA ARG A 37 22.28 -16.99 12.71
C ARG A 37 22.80 -15.93 11.73
N ARG A 38 23.77 -16.27 10.89
CA ARG A 38 24.30 -15.35 9.87
C ARG A 38 23.25 -15.06 8.79
N ALA A 39 22.66 -16.10 8.21
CA ALA A 39 21.62 -15.95 7.21
C ALA A 39 20.42 -15.16 7.77
N GLN A 40 20.06 -15.39 9.03
CA GLN A 40 19.06 -14.59 9.75
C GLN A 40 19.42 -13.09 9.76
N GLN A 41 20.65 -12.73 10.13
CA GLN A 41 21.12 -11.35 10.15
C GLN A 41 21.17 -10.74 8.75
N GLY A 42 21.60 -11.51 7.74
CA GLY A 42 21.60 -11.10 6.34
C GLY A 42 20.20 -10.74 5.85
N VAL A 43 19.22 -11.62 6.10
CA VAL A 43 17.81 -11.38 5.77
C VAL A 43 17.26 -10.18 6.52
N GLN A 44 17.57 -10.00 7.80
CA GLN A 44 17.11 -8.83 8.56
C GLN A 44 17.63 -7.51 7.98
N ARG A 45 18.91 -7.46 7.61
CA ARG A 45 19.51 -6.28 6.96
C ARG A 45 18.87 -6.03 5.59
N PHE A 46 18.69 -7.08 4.80
CA PHE A 46 18.03 -6.98 3.52
C PHE A 46 16.59 -6.47 3.66
N ILE A 47 15.79 -7.02 4.59
CA ILE A 47 14.41 -6.58 4.85
C ILE A 47 14.37 -5.09 5.23
N ALA A 48 15.29 -4.62 6.07
CA ALA A 48 15.34 -3.21 6.47
C ALA A 48 15.56 -2.24 5.29
N VAL A 49 16.24 -2.71 4.23
CA VAL A 49 16.52 -1.93 3.03
C VAL A 49 15.43 -2.11 1.97
N ALA A 50 14.99 -3.35 1.75
CA ALA A 50 14.02 -3.73 0.73
C ALA A 50 12.60 -3.22 1.04
N TYR A 51 12.22 -3.20 2.31
CA TYR A 51 10.91 -2.74 2.78
C TYR A 51 11.00 -1.34 3.44
N SER A 52 11.71 -0.43 2.78
CA SER A 52 11.80 0.96 3.23
C SER A 52 10.55 1.73 2.87
N LEU A 53 9.78 2.16 3.88
CA LEU A 53 8.62 3.03 3.66
C LEU A 53 9.04 4.35 3.01
N GLU A 54 10.19 4.90 3.38
CA GLU A 54 10.70 6.15 2.79
C GLU A 54 10.83 6.03 1.27
N ARG A 55 11.52 4.97 0.80
CA ARG A 55 11.67 4.71 -0.64
C ARG A 55 10.32 4.51 -1.31
N HIS A 56 9.40 3.82 -0.65
CA HIS A 56 8.07 3.60 -1.20
C HIS A 56 7.27 4.91 -1.33
N LEU A 57 7.28 5.77 -0.32
CA LEU A 57 6.58 7.07 -0.38
C LEU A 57 7.22 8.03 -1.40
N GLN A 58 8.53 7.93 -1.64
CA GLN A 58 9.22 8.70 -2.67
C GLN A 58 8.70 8.41 -4.10
N LEU A 59 8.26 7.18 -4.38
CA LEU A 59 7.61 6.82 -5.65
C LEU A 59 6.37 7.69 -5.94
N TYR A 60 5.77 8.23 -4.88
CA TYR A 60 4.57 9.04 -4.93
C TYR A 60 4.83 10.52 -4.77
N GLY A 61 6.09 10.98 -4.78
CA GLY A 61 6.42 12.41 -4.72
C GLY A 61 6.45 13.02 -3.31
N LEU A 62 6.42 12.17 -2.27
CA LEU A 62 6.66 12.55 -0.88
C LEU A 62 8.17 12.54 -0.58
N GLN A 63 8.62 13.53 0.19
CA GLN A 63 10.04 13.72 0.48
C GLN A 63 10.45 12.95 1.74
N SER A 64 11.75 12.73 1.93
CA SER A 64 12.29 12.03 3.12
C SER A 64 11.88 12.69 4.44
N ASN A 65 11.79 14.02 4.47
CA ASN A 65 11.34 14.77 5.65
C ASN A 65 9.83 14.61 5.93
N ASP A 66 9.04 14.12 4.97
CA ASP A 66 7.61 13.86 5.16
C ASP A 66 7.35 12.57 5.93
N VAL A 67 8.26 11.59 5.86
CA VAL A 67 8.08 10.24 6.39
C VAL A 67 7.68 10.23 7.87
N MET A 68 8.35 11.03 8.70
CA MET A 68 8.03 11.11 10.13
C MET A 68 6.64 11.70 10.39
N SER A 69 6.27 12.75 9.65
CA SER A 69 4.94 13.35 9.77
C SER A 69 3.85 12.42 9.23
N PHE A 70 4.13 11.64 8.18
CA PHE A 70 3.25 10.61 7.65
C PHE A 70 3.03 9.48 8.65
N ARG A 71 4.11 8.97 9.28
CA ARG A 71 4.03 7.96 10.34
C ARG A 71 3.23 8.44 11.55
N TYR A 72 3.44 9.70 11.96
CA TYR A 72 2.65 10.31 13.02
C TYR A 72 1.17 10.38 12.64
N LEU A 73 0.87 10.76 11.40
CA LEU A 73 -0.49 10.80 10.88
C LEU A 73 -1.13 9.40 10.90
N GLN A 74 -0.45 8.38 10.38
CA GLN A 74 -0.90 6.98 10.45
C GLN A 74 -1.20 6.55 11.89
N ARG A 75 -0.30 6.85 12.84
CA ARG A 75 -0.46 6.50 14.26
C ARG A 75 -1.68 7.18 14.88
N ARG A 76 -1.93 8.44 14.52
CA ARG A 76 -2.97 9.27 15.12
C ARG A 76 -4.36 9.00 14.54
N THR A 77 -4.46 8.69 13.26
CA THR A 77 -5.74 8.54 12.55
C THR A 77 -6.12 7.10 12.26
N GLY A 78 -5.21 6.15 12.50
CA GLY A 78 -5.39 4.76 12.08
C GLY A 78 -5.28 4.56 10.55
N MET A 79 -4.80 5.57 9.81
CA MET A 79 -4.61 5.48 8.36
C MET A 79 -3.59 4.37 8.01
N VAL A 80 -3.90 3.61 6.97
CA VAL A 80 -3.05 2.55 6.42
C VAL A 80 -2.81 2.78 4.93
N ILE A 81 -1.68 2.28 4.42
CA ILE A 81 -1.49 2.11 2.97
C ILE A 81 -2.04 0.73 2.60
N SER A 82 -2.76 0.66 1.49
CA SER A 82 -3.38 -0.58 1.00
C SER A 82 -3.42 -0.57 -0.54
N GLY A 83 -4.32 -1.35 -1.14
CA GLY A 83 -4.46 -1.38 -2.60
C GLY A 83 -3.22 -1.94 -3.30
N LEU A 84 -3.08 -1.60 -4.58
CA LEU A 84 -1.90 -1.99 -5.36
C LEU A 84 -0.61 -1.36 -4.84
N SER A 85 -0.67 -0.18 -4.23
CA SER A 85 0.52 0.41 -3.59
C SER A 85 1.05 -0.46 -2.44
N GLY A 86 0.14 -1.00 -1.61
CA GLY A 86 0.51 -1.95 -0.55
C GLY A 86 1.06 -3.27 -1.11
N LEU A 87 0.47 -3.77 -2.20
CA LEU A 87 0.97 -4.96 -2.89
C LEU A 87 2.37 -4.73 -3.49
N GLN A 88 2.59 -3.61 -4.17
CA GLN A 88 3.88 -3.21 -4.75
C GLN A 88 4.97 -3.23 -3.68
N PHE A 89 4.68 -2.67 -2.50
CA PHE A 89 5.60 -2.68 -1.36
C PHE A 89 5.93 -4.10 -0.89
N LEU A 90 4.93 -4.97 -0.72
CA LEU A 90 5.10 -6.31 -0.16
C LEU A 90 5.74 -7.30 -1.13
N ALA A 91 5.31 -7.25 -2.40
CA ALA A 91 5.83 -8.12 -3.46
C ALA A 91 7.23 -7.72 -3.91
N ARG A 92 7.64 -6.46 -3.69
CA ARG A 92 8.89 -5.87 -4.19
C ARG A 92 9.00 -5.96 -5.72
N VAL A 93 7.85 -5.93 -6.38
CA VAL A 93 7.75 -5.92 -7.84
C VAL A 93 7.43 -4.49 -8.27
N PRO A 94 8.09 -3.96 -9.31
CA PRO A 94 7.70 -2.69 -9.90
C PRO A 94 6.35 -2.85 -10.59
N ILE A 95 5.28 -2.47 -9.89
CA ILE A 95 3.96 -2.25 -10.50
C ILE A 95 3.97 -0.81 -11.00
N GLU A 96 3.99 -0.58 -12.30
CA GLU A 96 3.96 0.78 -12.86
C GLU A 96 2.60 1.44 -12.63
N GLY A 97 2.63 2.69 -12.16
CA GLY A 97 1.47 3.59 -12.24
C GLY A 97 0.30 3.45 -11.23
N PRO A 98 0.23 2.56 -10.23
CA PRO A 98 -0.91 2.60 -9.31
C PRO A 98 -0.81 3.84 -8.42
N PRO A 99 -1.92 4.51 -8.05
CA PRO A 99 -1.88 5.57 -7.05
C PRO A 99 -1.49 5.04 -5.68
N LEU A 100 -0.96 5.91 -4.81
CA LEU A 100 -0.81 5.60 -3.39
C LEU A 100 -2.20 5.51 -2.76
N THR A 101 -2.64 4.31 -2.37
CA THR A 101 -3.96 4.11 -1.76
C THR A 101 -3.85 4.25 -0.25
N LEU A 102 -4.41 5.33 0.28
CA LEU A 102 -4.52 5.61 1.71
C LEU A 102 -5.94 5.31 2.16
N VAL A 103 -6.09 4.43 3.14
CA VAL A 103 -7.40 4.09 3.72
C VAL A 103 -7.47 4.63 5.13
N VAL A 104 -8.55 5.32 5.46
CA VAL A 104 -8.74 5.98 6.74
C VAL A 104 -10.21 5.98 7.15
N GLU A 105 -10.47 6.06 8.44
CA GLU A 105 -11.81 6.36 8.92
C GLU A 105 -12.23 7.77 8.45
N LEU A 106 -13.47 7.90 7.97
CA LEU A 106 -13.95 9.08 7.24
C LEU A 106 -13.68 10.36 8.03
N TRP A 107 -13.84 10.33 9.35
CA TRP A 107 -13.75 11.48 10.25
C TRP A 107 -12.36 12.14 10.23
N TYR A 108 -11.32 11.38 9.89
CA TYR A 108 -9.95 11.88 9.77
C TYR A 108 -9.56 12.24 8.34
N MET A 109 -10.39 11.95 7.34
CA MET A 109 -10.08 12.15 5.91
C MET A 109 -9.64 13.59 5.61
N LEU A 110 -10.33 14.57 6.20
CA LEU A 110 -10.01 15.98 6.10
C LEU A 110 -8.59 16.33 6.55
N HIS A 111 -8.12 15.69 7.63
CA HIS A 111 -6.75 15.89 8.13
C HIS A 111 -5.71 15.36 7.14
N ILE A 112 -6.02 14.27 6.44
CA ILE A 112 -5.13 13.70 5.42
C ILE A 112 -5.10 14.60 4.18
N VAL A 113 -6.27 15.09 3.75
CA VAL A 113 -6.37 16.03 2.61
C VAL A 113 -5.56 17.29 2.90
N ASP A 114 -5.71 17.90 4.07
CA ASP A 114 -4.95 19.10 4.46
C ASP A 114 -3.44 18.82 4.48
N TRP A 115 -3.03 17.69 5.07
CA TRP A 115 -1.63 17.28 5.10
C TRP A 115 -1.04 17.11 3.68
N LEU A 116 -1.81 16.56 2.73
CA LEU A 116 -1.42 16.42 1.32
C LEU A 116 -1.42 17.77 0.58
N GLN A 117 -2.38 18.65 0.83
CA GLN A 117 -2.43 19.99 0.21
C GLN A 117 -1.22 20.84 0.60
N ASN A 118 -0.79 20.75 1.86
CA ASN A 118 0.44 21.38 2.35
C ASN A 118 1.72 20.84 1.66
N ARG A 119 1.61 19.74 0.90
CA ARG A 119 2.68 19.13 0.08
C ARG A 119 2.45 19.31 -1.42
N SER A 120 1.58 20.25 -1.78
CA SER A 120 1.23 20.64 -3.15
C SER A 120 0.37 19.63 -3.91
N TYR A 121 -0.22 18.64 -3.25
CA TYR A 121 -1.24 17.80 -3.90
C TYR A 121 -2.54 18.59 -4.05
N ARG A 122 -3.19 18.43 -5.20
CA ARG A 122 -4.49 19.03 -5.51
C ARG A 122 -5.53 17.95 -5.66
N VAL A 123 -6.77 18.22 -5.24
CA VAL A 123 -7.89 17.33 -5.48
C VAL A 123 -8.23 17.36 -6.97
N VAL A 124 -8.26 16.20 -7.62
CA VAL A 124 -8.56 16.04 -9.05
C VAL A 124 -9.98 15.54 -9.25
N SER A 125 -10.41 14.58 -8.43
CA SER A 125 -11.78 14.07 -8.48
C SER A 125 -12.24 13.58 -7.11
N THR A 126 -13.56 13.56 -6.94
CA THR A 126 -14.24 13.00 -5.78
C THR A 126 -15.43 12.22 -6.28
N ASN A 127 -15.61 10.98 -5.82
CA ASN A 127 -16.71 10.13 -6.28
C ASN A 127 -18.04 10.41 -5.57
N GLU A 128 -18.38 11.67 -5.22
CA GLU A 128 -19.70 11.94 -4.65
C GLU A 128 -20.77 11.36 -5.59
N PHE A 129 -21.51 10.38 -5.07
CA PHE A 129 -22.83 10.02 -5.54
C PHE A 129 -23.56 11.33 -5.83
N ARG A 130 -23.88 11.59 -7.12
CA ARG A 130 -24.40 12.85 -7.64
C ARG A 130 -25.33 13.53 -6.63
N SER A 131 -24.83 14.51 -5.90
CA SER A 131 -25.66 15.56 -5.33
C SER A 131 -25.29 16.85 -6.05
N THR A 132 -26.22 17.27 -6.91
CA THR A 132 -26.19 18.48 -7.72
C THR A 132 -26.02 19.70 -6.82
N VAL A 133 -24.79 20.15 -6.59
CA VAL A 133 -24.52 21.49 -6.05
C VAL A 133 -23.34 22.10 -6.81
N PRO A 134 -23.50 23.31 -7.40
CA PRO A 134 -22.46 23.92 -8.22
C PRO A 134 -21.15 24.10 -7.43
N PHE A 135 -20.05 23.71 -8.07
CA PHE A 135 -18.69 23.86 -7.58
C PHE A 135 -18.28 25.34 -7.64
N GLY A 136 -18.68 26.11 -6.63
CA GLY A 136 -18.36 27.53 -6.55
C GLY A 136 -18.82 28.11 -5.22
N MET A 137 -17.87 28.65 -4.46
CA MET A 137 -18.10 29.48 -3.26
C MET A 137 -18.57 28.74 -1.98
N ALA A 138 -17.68 27.96 -1.36
CA ALA A 138 -17.68 27.76 0.10
C ALA A 138 -16.29 27.30 0.57
N LYS A 139 -15.79 27.90 1.66
CA LYS A 139 -14.40 27.82 2.17
C LYS A 139 -13.86 26.45 2.61
N HIS A 140 -14.47 25.31 2.29
CA HIS A 140 -13.83 23.97 2.29
C HIS A 140 -14.84 22.95 1.70
N PRO A 141 -14.61 22.40 0.50
CA PRO A 141 -15.54 21.48 -0.17
C PRO A 141 -15.74 20.16 0.59
N VAL A 142 -14.73 19.75 1.37
CA VAL A 142 -14.70 18.41 1.97
C VAL A 142 -15.65 18.26 3.17
N ARG A 143 -15.98 19.34 3.90
CA ARG A 143 -16.91 19.28 5.05
C ARG A 143 -18.34 18.86 4.69
N ARG A 144 -18.74 18.94 3.41
CA ARG A 144 -20.06 18.50 2.94
C ARG A 144 -20.15 17.01 2.57
N LEU A 145 -19.01 16.34 2.34
CA LEU A 145 -18.91 14.90 2.04
C LEU A 145 -19.44 14.00 3.18
N PHE A 146 -19.55 14.54 4.40
CA PHE A 146 -19.78 13.80 5.65
C PHE A 146 -21.25 13.48 5.98
N ARG A 147 -22.21 13.73 5.07
CA ARG A 147 -23.64 13.54 5.36
C ARG A 147 -24.21 12.17 4.99
N HIS A 148 -23.47 11.30 4.32
CA HIS A 148 -23.98 10.00 3.88
C HIS A 148 -23.58 8.87 4.84
N ARG A 149 -24.57 8.21 5.43
CA ARG A 149 -24.41 7.16 6.46
C ARG A 149 -23.96 5.79 5.93
N HIS A 150 -23.91 5.57 4.62
CA HIS A 150 -23.68 4.24 4.05
C HIS A 150 -22.87 4.28 2.74
N GLY A 151 -21.62 4.77 2.78
CA GLY A 151 -20.77 4.76 1.60
C GLY A 151 -19.29 5.00 1.90
N LEU A 152 -18.44 4.55 0.96
CA LEU A 152 -17.04 4.95 0.89
C LEU A 152 -16.96 6.33 0.21
N CYS A 153 -16.12 7.21 0.75
CA CYS A 153 -15.72 8.45 0.12
C CYS A 153 -14.35 8.22 -0.52
N ILE A 154 -14.20 8.53 -1.80
CA ILE A 154 -12.94 8.42 -2.53
C ILE A 154 -12.56 9.78 -3.05
N VAL A 155 -11.36 10.23 -2.69
CA VAL A 155 -10.77 11.49 -3.14
C VAL A 155 -9.48 11.16 -3.86
N MET A 156 -9.41 11.52 -5.14
CA MET A 156 -8.17 11.45 -5.92
C MET A 156 -7.43 12.77 -5.79
N MET A 157 -6.16 12.69 -5.41
CA MET A 157 -5.26 13.82 -5.30
C MET A 157 -4.02 13.62 -6.17
N GLN A 158 -3.49 14.70 -6.73
CA GLN A 158 -2.37 14.64 -7.65
C GLN A 158 -1.36 15.76 -7.41
N LYS A 159 -0.08 15.42 -7.59
CA LYS A 159 1.06 16.33 -7.60
C LYS A 159 1.97 15.92 -8.76
N ASN A 160 2.06 16.75 -9.80
CA ASN A 160 2.72 16.38 -11.06
C ASN A 160 2.12 15.06 -11.60
N GLU A 161 2.94 14.06 -11.92
CA GLU A 161 2.51 12.73 -12.35
C GLU A 161 2.13 11.80 -11.18
N HIS A 162 2.37 12.20 -9.92
CA HIS A 162 2.11 11.34 -8.78
C HIS A 162 0.67 11.45 -8.30
N GLN A 163 0.04 10.30 -8.09
CA GLN A 163 -1.35 10.19 -7.65
C GLN A 163 -1.47 9.55 -6.27
N VAL A 164 -2.42 10.06 -5.48
CA VAL A 164 -2.82 9.53 -4.18
C VAL A 164 -4.33 9.33 -4.21
N GLN A 165 -4.78 8.13 -3.90
CA GLN A 165 -6.18 7.79 -3.71
C GLN A 165 -6.48 7.70 -2.22
N LEU A 166 -7.34 8.58 -1.72
CA LEU A 166 -7.77 8.55 -0.33
C LEU A 166 -9.16 7.92 -0.23
N VAL A 167 -9.28 6.83 0.52
CA VAL A 167 -10.51 6.09 0.76
C VAL A 167 -10.93 6.29 2.21
N GLY A 168 -12.06 6.96 2.41
CA GLY A 168 -12.69 7.21 3.70
C GLY A 168 -13.94 6.36 3.88
N GLY A 169 -14.16 5.80 5.08
CA GLY A 169 -15.40 5.05 5.38
C GLY A 169 -15.83 5.17 6.84
N ASN A 170 -17.05 4.73 7.16
CA ASN A 170 -17.61 4.75 8.51
C ASN A 170 -17.13 3.58 9.40
N GLN A 171 -16.01 2.94 9.02
CA GLN A 171 -15.38 1.84 9.73
C GLN A 171 -13.89 2.16 9.90
N ALA A 172 -13.24 1.47 10.85
CA ALA A 172 -11.79 1.49 10.97
C ALA A 172 -11.12 1.09 9.65
N ALA A 173 -9.97 1.69 9.34
CA ALA A 173 -9.30 1.48 8.05
C ALA A 173 -9.03 0.00 7.73
N ALA A 174 -8.63 -0.79 8.73
CA ALA A 174 -8.46 -2.23 8.57
C ALA A 174 -9.77 -2.95 8.19
N GLY A 175 -10.91 -2.54 8.77
CA GLY A 175 -12.22 -3.09 8.42
C GLY A 175 -12.64 -2.75 6.99
N ILE A 176 -12.33 -1.55 6.51
CA ILE A 176 -12.56 -1.17 5.11
C ILE A 176 -11.75 -2.07 4.18
N VAL A 177 -10.46 -2.25 4.44
CA VAL A 177 -9.56 -3.07 3.61
C VAL A 177 -9.97 -4.54 3.61
N LEU A 178 -10.35 -5.09 4.76
CA LEU A 178 -10.81 -6.48 4.87
C LEU A 178 -12.11 -6.76 4.09
N ASN A 179 -12.88 -5.71 3.77
CA ASN A 179 -14.09 -5.80 2.96
C ASN A 179 -13.83 -5.58 1.46
N TYR A 180 -12.56 -5.47 1.03
CA TYR A 180 -12.25 -5.48 -0.41
C TYR A 180 -12.56 -6.84 -1.01
N GLU A 181 -13.06 -6.83 -2.24
CA GLU A 181 -13.46 -8.04 -2.97
C GLU A 181 -12.25 -8.83 -3.49
N ASN A 182 -11.03 -8.29 -3.43
CA ASN A 182 -9.85 -8.91 -4.03
C ASN A 182 -8.71 -9.09 -3.01
N THR A 183 -8.25 -10.34 -2.84
CA THR A 183 -7.22 -10.69 -1.84
C THR A 183 -5.87 -10.00 -2.06
N ALA A 184 -5.51 -9.65 -3.30
CA ALA A 184 -4.26 -8.97 -3.62
C ALA A 184 -4.18 -7.53 -3.09
N VAL A 185 -5.32 -6.90 -2.83
CA VAL A 185 -5.40 -5.53 -2.28
C VAL A 185 -5.73 -5.48 -0.80
N GLN A 186 -5.95 -6.63 -0.15
CA GLN A 186 -6.23 -6.72 1.30
C GLN A 186 -4.98 -6.57 2.18
N ASN A 187 -3.89 -6.07 1.60
CA ASN A 187 -2.63 -5.80 2.28
C ASN A 187 -2.70 -4.49 3.07
N LEU A 188 -2.00 -4.43 4.21
CA LEU A 188 -2.06 -3.31 5.15
C LEU A 188 -0.66 -2.86 5.56
N ILE A 189 -0.29 -1.60 5.31
CA ILE A 189 0.91 -0.99 5.89
C ILE A 189 0.47 0.06 6.91
N THR A 190 0.59 -0.28 8.18
CA THR A 190 0.30 0.59 9.33
C THR A 190 1.50 1.46 9.67
N HIS A 191 1.38 2.33 10.69
CA HIS A 191 2.47 3.13 11.24
C HIS A 191 3.68 2.32 11.76
N GLU A 192 3.50 1.03 12.06
CA GLU A 192 4.55 0.19 12.66
C GLU A 192 4.90 -1.01 11.78
N LYS A 193 3.89 -1.67 11.22
CA LYS A 193 4.01 -2.99 10.56
C LYS A 193 3.27 -3.06 9.24
N ALA A 194 3.80 -3.88 8.34
CA ALA A 194 3.12 -4.30 7.12
C ALA A 194 2.55 -5.73 7.31
N TYR A 195 1.36 -5.97 6.80
CA TYR A 195 0.63 -7.22 6.88
C TYR A 195 0.19 -7.65 5.50
N CYS A 196 0.42 -8.93 5.19
CA CYS A 196 -0.11 -9.61 4.04
C CYS A 196 -1.01 -10.75 4.54
N LEU A 197 -2.30 -10.71 4.20
CA LEU A 197 -3.28 -11.66 4.72
C LEU A 197 -3.28 -12.99 3.97
N PHE A 198 -2.94 -12.94 2.68
CA PHE A 198 -2.89 -14.09 1.78
C PHE A 198 -1.49 -14.23 1.16
N PRO A 199 -0.42 -14.39 1.96
CA PRO A 199 0.95 -14.28 1.47
C PRO A 199 1.35 -15.41 0.52
N LYS A 200 0.74 -16.59 0.64
CA LYS A 200 1.00 -17.71 -0.25
C LYS A 200 0.45 -17.40 -1.64
N GLU A 201 -0.83 -17.06 -1.69
CA GLU A 201 -1.55 -16.76 -2.92
C GLU A 201 -0.97 -15.50 -3.57
N THR A 202 -0.85 -14.40 -2.82
CA THR A 202 -0.51 -13.09 -3.39
C THR A 202 0.98 -12.87 -3.64
N LEU A 203 1.89 -13.44 -2.84
CA LEU A 203 3.33 -13.15 -2.95
C LEU A 203 4.16 -14.31 -3.51
N GLU A 204 3.64 -15.55 -3.48
CA GLU A 204 4.35 -16.72 -4.01
C GLU A 204 3.71 -17.25 -5.29
N GLU A 205 2.38 -17.33 -5.32
CA GLU A 205 1.64 -17.89 -6.46
C GLU A 205 1.18 -16.81 -7.45
N PHE A 206 1.24 -15.53 -7.05
CA PHE A 206 0.74 -14.41 -7.83
C PHE A 206 -0.72 -14.63 -8.26
N VAL A 207 -1.55 -15.09 -7.32
CA VAL A 207 -2.98 -15.33 -7.50
C VAL A 207 -3.78 -14.35 -6.65
N ALA A 208 -4.82 -13.78 -7.25
CA ALA A 208 -5.79 -12.93 -6.58
C ALA A 208 -7.17 -13.58 -6.67
N HIS A 209 -7.83 -13.79 -5.53
CA HIS A 209 -9.20 -14.29 -5.50
C HIS A 209 -10.16 -13.12 -5.43
N GLU A 210 -11.16 -13.16 -6.30
CA GLU A 210 -12.26 -12.20 -6.30
C GLU A 210 -13.49 -12.81 -5.61
N TYR A 211 -13.98 -12.13 -4.58
CA TYR A 211 -15.20 -12.49 -3.90
C TYR A 211 -16.36 -11.66 -4.44
N HIS A 212 -17.22 -12.27 -5.23
CA HIS A 212 -18.49 -11.71 -5.68
C HIS A 212 -19.60 -12.24 -4.76
N PRO A 213 -20.09 -11.49 -3.76
CA PRO A 213 -21.17 -11.97 -2.91
C PRO A 213 -22.42 -12.26 -3.75
N ALA A 214 -22.89 -13.51 -3.73
CA ALA A 214 -24.09 -13.91 -4.43
C ALA A 214 -25.30 -13.08 -3.95
N GLY A 215 -25.90 -12.29 -4.86
CA GLY A 215 -27.16 -11.58 -4.61
C GLY A 215 -27.05 -10.08 -4.32
N ILE A 216 -25.86 -9.49 -4.26
CA ILE A 216 -25.71 -8.03 -4.38
C ILE A 216 -25.53 -7.74 -5.87
N SER A 217 -26.61 -7.29 -6.51
CA SER A 217 -26.52 -6.58 -7.79
C SER A 217 -25.50 -5.46 -7.59
N THR A 218 -24.29 -5.63 -8.14
CA THR A 218 -23.37 -4.54 -8.30
C THR A 218 -24.13 -3.50 -9.11
N SER A 219 -24.49 -2.39 -8.45
CA SER A 219 -24.76 -1.17 -9.20
C SER A 219 -23.61 -1.04 -10.20
N PRO A 220 -23.91 -0.86 -11.51
CA PRO A 220 -22.88 -0.80 -12.55
C PRO A 220 -21.82 0.28 -12.30
N ASP A 221 -22.04 1.16 -11.31
CA ASP A 221 -21.15 2.25 -10.93
C ASP A 221 -20.11 1.89 -9.86
N VAL A 222 -20.20 0.74 -9.17
CA VAL A 222 -19.20 0.30 -8.16
C VAL A 222 -18.16 -0.66 -8.76
N GLY A 223 -18.53 -1.38 -9.83
CA GLY A 223 -17.72 -2.43 -10.47
C GLY A 223 -16.46 -1.98 -11.23
N SER A 224 -16.01 -0.73 -11.06
CA SER A 224 -14.83 -0.19 -11.75
C SER A 224 -13.82 0.51 -10.83
N ILE A 225 -14.09 0.61 -9.52
CA ILE A 225 -13.16 1.26 -8.59
C ILE A 225 -11.90 0.42 -8.38
N TRP A 226 -12.04 -0.90 -8.52
CA TRP A 226 -10.99 -1.90 -8.31
C TRP A 226 -10.74 -2.73 -9.57
N SER A 227 -11.00 -2.20 -10.76
CA SER A 227 -10.48 -2.82 -11.99
C SER A 227 -8.98 -2.63 -11.99
N LEU A 228 -8.27 -3.62 -11.43
CA LEU A 228 -6.83 -3.57 -11.24
C LEU A 228 -6.15 -4.19 -12.47
N PRO A 229 -5.06 -3.61 -13.00
CA PRO A 229 -4.23 -4.24 -14.03
C PRO A 229 -3.39 -5.37 -13.41
N LEU A 230 -4.03 -6.30 -12.68
CA LEU A 230 -3.35 -7.41 -12.00
C LEU A 230 -2.70 -8.34 -13.02
N GLU A 231 -3.39 -8.63 -14.12
CA GLU A 231 -2.84 -9.48 -15.20
C GLU A 231 -1.59 -8.86 -15.83
N GLU A 232 -1.59 -7.55 -16.08
CA GLU A 232 -0.43 -6.81 -16.60
C GLU A 232 0.72 -6.79 -15.59
N ALA A 233 0.40 -6.81 -14.29
CA ALA A 233 1.37 -6.93 -13.20
C ALA A 233 1.82 -8.39 -12.92
N GLY A 234 1.28 -9.38 -13.64
CA GLY A 234 1.64 -10.79 -13.52
C GLY A 234 0.78 -11.62 -12.56
N TRP A 235 -0.26 -11.03 -11.94
CA TRP A 235 -1.22 -11.75 -11.11
C TRP A 235 -2.34 -12.39 -11.94
N ARG A 236 -2.71 -13.62 -11.61
CA ARG A 236 -3.81 -14.35 -12.26
C ARG A 236 -5.05 -14.36 -11.37
N SER A 237 -6.23 -14.36 -12.00
CA SER A 237 -7.48 -14.57 -11.28
C SER A 237 -7.56 -16.01 -10.78
N GLY A 238 -7.78 -16.17 -9.48
CA GLY A 238 -8.03 -17.44 -8.82
C GLY A 238 -9.53 -17.67 -8.65
N TYR A 239 -10.04 -18.77 -9.21
CA TYR A 239 -11.41 -19.23 -9.00
C TYR A 239 -11.61 -19.90 -7.64
#